data_AF-A0A1V6UVH7-F1
#
_entry.id   AF-A0A1V6UVH7-F1
#
_cell.length_a   1.000
_cell.length_b   1.000
_cell.length_c   1.000
_cell.angle_alpha   90.00
_cell.angle_beta   90.00
_cell.angle_gamma   90.00
#
_symmetry.space_group_name_H-M   'P 1'
#
loop_
_entity.id
_entity.type
_entity.pdbx_description
1 polymer ?
#
loop_
_entity_poly.entity_id
_entity_poly.type
_entity_poly.pdbx_seq_one_letter_code
_entity_poly.pdbx_strand_id
1 'polypeptide(L)'
;MDSRPTAKELFDRLEYDVSQLLQRFENIVAIAAKKFDGSSYVDAATEAFQIDVESTALIRAAEDLLALSRLMKELWLFGPLDTLGEDERDVQRREKLEEDVKAIQEALEGGLLMPSLDLPGKSEKSEDLGQSEKPNAQDSEQAEKPEKTEK
;
A
#
# COMPACT_ATOMS: atom_id res chain seq x y z
N MET A 1 -3.99 -4.04 -13.68
CA MET A 1 -2.69 -4.55 -14.14
C MET A 1 -1.69 -3.64 -13.47
N ASP A 2 -1.48 -3.83 -12.17
CA ASP A 2 -0.77 -2.85 -11.34
C ASP A 2 0.19 -3.62 -10.45
N SER A 3 1.22 -4.20 -11.09
CA SER A 3 2.37 -4.73 -10.36
C SER A 3 3.09 -3.54 -9.74
N ARG A 4 2.97 -3.45 -8.41
CA ARG A 4 3.58 -2.39 -7.60
C ARG A 4 5.10 -2.60 -7.60
N PRO A 5 5.90 -1.53 -7.73
CA PRO A 5 7.35 -1.66 -7.66
C PRO A 5 7.74 -2.12 -6.25
N THR A 6 8.38 -3.29 -6.16
CA THR A 6 8.89 -3.85 -4.90
C THR A 6 10.17 -3.11 -4.50
N ALA A 7 10.49 -3.05 -3.21
CA ALA A 7 11.74 -2.42 -2.74
C ALA A 7 12.99 -2.94 -3.48
N LYS A 8 13.03 -4.26 -3.75
CA LYS A 8 14.09 -4.88 -4.56
C LYS A 8 14.18 -4.29 -5.96
N GLU A 9 13.06 -4.10 -6.65
CA GLU A 9 13.03 -3.54 -8.00
C GLU A 9 13.50 -2.08 -8.04
N LEU A 10 13.21 -1.31 -6.97
CA LEU A 10 13.74 0.05 -6.82
C LEU A 10 15.25 0.06 -6.61
N PHE A 11 15.78 -0.86 -5.79
CA PHE A 11 17.22 -1.02 -5.62
C PHE A 11 17.91 -1.50 -6.90
N ASP A 12 17.36 -2.49 -7.58
CA ASP A 12 17.88 -2.99 -8.86
C ASP A 12 17.93 -1.85 -9.89
N ARG A 13 16.90 -0.99 -9.92
CA ARG A 13 16.88 0.20 -10.78
C ARG A 13 17.90 1.24 -10.36
N LEU A 14 18.07 1.50 -9.06
CA LEU A 14 19.09 2.42 -8.56
C LEU A 14 20.50 1.95 -8.95
N GLU A 15 20.80 0.67 -8.74
CA GLU A 15 22.09 0.07 -9.09
C GLU A 15 22.33 0.17 -10.60
N TYR A 16 21.30 -0.07 -11.41
CA TYR A 16 21.36 0.11 -12.85
C TYR A 16 21.67 1.57 -13.23
N ASP A 17 20.91 2.54 -12.74
CA ASP A 17 21.08 3.97 -13.09
C ASP A 17 22.46 4.49 -12.66
N VAL A 18 22.93 4.10 -11.47
CA VAL A 18 24.30 4.44 -10.98
C VAL A 18 25.37 3.79 -11.85
N SER A 19 25.20 2.52 -12.23
CA SER A 19 26.16 1.85 -13.12
C SER A 19 26.25 2.51 -14.48
N GLN A 20 25.11 2.95 -15.04
CA GLN A 20 25.09 3.67 -16.30
C GLN A 20 25.82 5.02 -16.17
N LEU A 21 25.54 5.78 -15.11
CA LEU A 21 26.20 7.07 -14.88
C LEU A 21 27.73 6.92 -14.81
N LEU A 22 28.23 5.95 -14.03
CA LEU A 22 29.65 5.68 -13.88
C LEU A 22 30.28 5.21 -15.20
N GLN A 23 29.61 4.30 -15.93
CA GLN A 23 30.11 3.78 -17.20
C GLN A 23 30.25 4.88 -18.25
N ARG A 24 29.26 5.78 -18.37
CA ARG A 24 29.33 6.90 -19.34
C ARG A 24 30.45 7.87 -18.98
N PHE A 25 30.62 8.16 -17.70
CA PHE A 25 31.73 9.00 -17.23
C PHE A 25 33.09 8.35 -17.52
N GLU A 26 33.24 7.06 -17.23
CA GLU A 26 34.46 6.30 -17.54
C GLU A 26 34.77 6.32 -19.03
N ASN A 27 33.77 6.13 -19.89
CA ASN A 27 33.95 6.18 -21.35
C ASN A 27 34.46 7.55 -21.81
N ILE A 28 33.91 8.66 -21.29
CA ILE A 28 34.36 10.02 -21.62
C ILE A 28 35.82 10.20 -21.21
N VAL A 29 36.18 9.79 -19.99
CA VAL A 29 37.56 9.88 -19.49
C VAL A 29 38.50 9.01 -20.32
N ALA A 30 38.09 7.82 -20.73
CA ALA A 30 38.88 6.92 -21.56
C ALA A 30 39.17 7.53 -22.95
N ILE A 31 38.18 8.17 -23.58
CA ILE A 31 38.36 8.87 -24.85
C ILE A 31 39.28 10.07 -24.67
N ALA A 32 39.07 10.88 -23.62
CA ALA A 32 39.89 12.06 -23.35
C ALA A 32 41.35 11.73 -22.97
N ALA A 33 41.58 10.59 -22.31
CA ALA A 33 42.90 10.11 -21.93
C ALA A 33 43.68 9.52 -23.12
N LYS A 34 43.00 9.21 -24.22
CA LYS A 34 43.64 8.68 -25.43
C LYS A 34 44.56 9.75 -26.02
N LYS A 35 45.84 9.45 -26.09
CA LYS A 35 46.84 10.36 -26.66
C LYS A 35 46.59 10.50 -28.16
N PHE A 36 46.09 11.65 -28.58
CA PHE A 36 45.92 11.97 -29.99
C PHE A 36 47.28 12.09 -30.68
N ASP A 37 47.51 11.29 -31.72
CA ASP A 37 48.79 11.25 -32.45
C ASP A 37 48.84 12.25 -33.62
N GLY A 38 47.80 13.08 -33.82
CA GLY A 38 47.79 14.09 -34.88
C GLY A 38 47.61 13.54 -36.30
N SER A 39 47.49 12.22 -36.47
CA SER A 39 47.63 11.54 -37.75
C SER A 39 46.35 11.52 -38.62
N SER A 40 45.16 11.58 -38.00
CA SER A 40 43.87 11.46 -38.70
C SER A 40 42.82 12.44 -38.18
N TYR A 41 42.35 13.35 -39.04
CA TYR A 41 41.22 14.25 -38.73
C TYR A 41 39.90 13.50 -38.55
N VAL A 42 39.76 12.34 -39.20
CA VAL A 42 38.57 11.49 -39.06
C VAL A 42 38.51 10.92 -37.65
N ASP A 43 39.65 10.49 -37.10
CA ASP A 43 39.72 9.92 -35.76
C ASP A 43 39.34 10.98 -34.70
N ALA A 44 39.87 12.20 -34.83
CA ALA A 44 39.50 13.33 -33.98
C ALA A 44 37.99 13.63 -34.03
N ALA A 45 37.40 13.63 -35.23
CA ALA A 45 35.97 13.87 -35.40
C ALA A 45 35.13 12.75 -34.76
N THR A 46 35.55 11.49 -34.87
CA THR A 46 34.86 10.36 -34.23
C THR A 46 34.96 10.41 -32.71
N GLU A 47 36.11 10.80 -32.16
CA GLU A 47 36.31 10.94 -30.71
C GLU A 47 35.45 12.08 -30.16
N ALA A 48 35.40 13.23 -30.84
CA ALA A 48 34.54 14.34 -30.46
C ALA A 48 33.05 13.92 -30.47
N PHE A 49 32.60 13.24 -31.53
CA PHE A 49 31.23 12.73 -31.61
C PHE A 49 30.91 11.72 -30.50
N GLN A 50 31.85 10.83 -30.17
CA GLN A 50 31.66 9.89 -29.06
C GLN A 50 31.53 10.61 -27.72
N ILE A 51 32.33 11.64 -27.45
CA ILE A 51 32.19 12.45 -26.23
C ILE A 51 30.80 13.08 -26.14
N ASP A 52 30.25 13.60 -27.25
CA ASP A 52 28.91 14.20 -27.26
C ASP A 52 27.79 13.17 -26.98
N VAL A 53 27.90 11.97 -27.57
CA VAL A 53 26.95 10.87 -27.35
C VAL A 53 27.01 10.40 -25.89
N GLU A 54 28.21 10.17 -25.37
CA GLU A 54 28.41 9.72 -23.99
C GLU A 54 27.95 10.80 -22.99
N SER A 55 28.15 12.08 -23.29
CA SER A 55 27.66 13.21 -22.47
C SER A 55 26.13 13.27 -22.44
N THR A 56 25.48 13.08 -23.60
CA THR A 56 24.01 13.04 -23.67
C THR A 56 23.46 11.84 -22.90
N ALA A 57 24.11 10.67 -23.02
CA ALA A 57 23.73 9.48 -22.28
C ALA A 57 23.96 9.62 -20.77
N LEU A 58 25.01 10.34 -20.36
CA LEU A 58 25.29 10.67 -18.95
C LEU A 58 24.17 11.55 -18.37
N ILE A 59 23.75 12.59 -19.10
CA ILE A 59 22.62 13.44 -18.69
C ILE A 59 21.36 12.60 -18.54
N ARG A 60 21.10 11.71 -19.49
CA ARG A 60 19.93 10.82 -19.44
C ARG A 60 19.94 9.90 -18.21
N ALA A 61 21.09 9.30 -17.89
CA ALA A 61 21.22 8.48 -16.67
C ALA A 61 20.96 9.30 -15.39
N ALA A 62 21.39 10.57 -15.36
CA ALA A 62 21.08 11.46 -14.25
C ALA A 62 19.59 11.82 -14.17
N GLU A 63 18.93 12.04 -15.31
CA GLU A 63 17.48 12.24 -15.40
C GLU A 63 16.70 11.01 -14.92
N ASP A 64 17.14 9.80 -15.26
CA ASP A 64 16.52 8.55 -14.82
C ASP A 64 16.62 8.39 -13.28
N LEU A 65 17.76 8.76 -12.69
CA LEU A 65 17.95 8.77 -11.23
C LEU A 65 17.07 9.82 -10.53
N LEU A 66 16.92 11.00 -11.14
CA LEU A 66 15.97 12.02 -10.67
C LEU A 66 14.51 11.54 -10.78
N ALA A 67 14.15 10.87 -11.86
CA ALA A 67 12.84 10.27 -12.06
C ALA A 67 12.55 9.16 -11.04
N LEU A 68 13.55 8.32 -10.72
CA LEU A 68 13.45 7.33 -9.64
C LEU A 68 13.18 8.01 -8.29
N SER A 69 13.91 9.08 -7.97
CA SER A 69 13.70 9.83 -6.72
C SER A 69 12.30 10.45 -6.63
N ARG A 70 11.75 10.90 -7.77
CA ARG A 70 10.38 11.40 -7.86
C ARG A 70 9.37 10.27 -7.62
N LEU A 71 9.57 9.13 -8.26
CA LEU A 71 8.73 7.94 -8.07
C LEU A 71 8.75 7.48 -6.61
N MET A 72 9.91 7.45 -5.95
CA MET A 72 10.01 7.12 -4.52
C MET A 72 9.24 8.09 -3.63
N LYS A 73 9.34 9.40 -3.92
CA LYS A 73 8.57 10.43 -3.20
C LYS A 73 7.07 10.31 -3.46
N GLU A 74 6.66 10.00 -4.68
CA GLU A 74 5.26 9.75 -5.03
C GLU A 74 4.74 8.49 -4.34
N LEU A 75 5.53 7.42 -4.27
CA LEU A 75 5.18 6.23 -3.47
C LEU A 75 5.09 6.55 -1.98
N TRP A 76 5.93 7.45 -1.47
CA TRP A 76 5.90 7.86 -0.07
C TRP A 76 4.71 8.78 0.26
N LEU A 77 4.35 9.72 -0.63
CA LEU A 77 3.27 10.69 -0.41
C LEU A 77 1.88 10.16 -0.77
N PHE A 78 1.80 9.35 -1.83
CA PHE A 78 0.54 8.92 -2.45
C PHE A 78 0.42 7.40 -2.59
N GLY A 79 1.50 6.67 -2.35
CA GLY A 79 1.52 5.21 -2.46
C GLY A 79 1.40 4.50 -1.12
N PRO A 80 1.23 3.17 -1.15
CA PRO A 80 1.18 2.31 0.04
C PRO A 80 2.59 2.03 0.59
N LEU A 81 3.55 2.94 0.42
CA LEU A 81 4.85 2.86 1.09
C LEU A 81 4.61 3.22 2.56
N ASP A 82 3.93 2.31 3.24
CA ASP A 82 3.40 2.42 4.60
C ASP A 82 4.56 2.47 5.58
N THR A 83 5.17 3.65 5.68
CA THR A 83 6.24 3.97 6.63
C THR A 83 5.73 4.87 7.75
N LEU A 84 4.48 5.33 7.66
CA LEU A 84 3.81 6.14 8.67
C LEU A 84 2.87 5.31 9.56
N GLY A 85 2.58 4.05 9.22
CA GLY A 85 1.54 3.26 9.89
C GLY A 85 0.16 3.79 9.55
N GLU A 86 -0.89 2.99 9.79
CA GLU A 86 -2.26 3.50 9.70
C GLU A 86 -2.40 4.68 10.67
N ASP A 87 -2.88 5.83 10.16
CA ASP A 87 -3.25 6.96 11.00
C ASP A 87 -4.24 6.42 12.06
N GLU A 88 -4.00 6.69 13.35
CA GLU A 88 -4.88 6.20 14.44
C GLU A 88 -6.35 6.51 14.16
N ARG A 89 -6.61 7.59 13.42
CA ARG A 89 -7.95 8.01 12.98
C ARG A 89 -8.56 7.08 11.93
N ASP A 90 -7.76 6.52 11.04
CA ASP A 90 -8.20 5.58 10.00
C ASP A 90 -8.38 4.17 10.58
N VAL A 91 -7.55 3.77 11.55
CA VAL A 91 -7.76 2.55 12.36
C VAL A 91 -9.09 2.64 13.12
N GLN A 92 -9.29 3.72 13.89
CA GLN A 92 -10.51 3.93 14.65
C GLN A 92 -11.75 4.05 13.75
N ARG A 93 -11.61 4.61 12.55
CA ARG A 93 -12.71 4.66 11.58
C ARG A 93 -13.04 3.26 11.08
N ARG A 94 -12.04 2.44 10.75
CA ARG A 94 -12.25 1.06 10.31
C ARG A 94 -12.90 0.21 11.40
N GLU A 95 -12.38 0.27 12.63
CA GLU A 95 -12.94 -0.47 13.76
C GLU A 95 -14.41 -0.11 13.99
N LYS A 96 -14.76 1.18 13.96
CA LYS A 96 -16.16 1.64 14.05
C LYS A 96 -17.02 1.14 12.90
N LEU A 97 -16.51 1.17 11.66
CA LEU A 97 -17.23 0.66 10.51
C LEU A 97 -17.44 -0.86 10.59
N GLU A 98 -16.46 -1.62 11.11
CA GLU A 98 -16.59 -3.05 11.33
C GLU A 98 -17.60 -3.38 12.45
N GLU A 99 -17.64 -2.59 13.52
CA GLU A 99 -18.66 -2.67 14.57
C GLU A 99 -20.06 -2.36 14.02
N ASP A 100 -20.20 -1.28 13.25
CA ASP A 100 -21.46 -0.89 12.62
C ASP A 100 -21.96 -1.97 11.63
N VAL A 101 -21.05 -2.56 10.84
CA VAL A 101 -21.39 -3.66 9.91
C VAL A 101 -21.87 -4.89 10.67
N LYS A 102 -21.20 -5.27 11.77
CA LYS A 102 -21.65 -6.38 12.63
C LYS A 102 -23.03 -6.10 13.24
N ALA A 103 -23.25 -4.89 13.75
CA ALA A 103 -24.54 -4.50 14.33
C ALA A 103 -25.66 -4.54 13.28
N ILE A 104 -25.40 -4.10 12.05
CA ILE A 104 -26.36 -4.18 10.94
C ILE A 104 -26.62 -5.65 10.55
N GLN A 105 -25.59 -6.49 10.53
CA GLN A 105 -25.72 -7.92 10.23
C GLN A 105 -26.59 -8.62 11.27
N GLU A 106 -26.35 -8.37 12.56
CA GLU A 106 -27.15 -8.90 13.66
C GLU A 106 -28.60 -8.38 13.64
N ALA A 107 -28.82 -7.11 13.30
CA ALA A 107 -30.16 -6.55 13.15
C ALA A 107 -30.92 -7.13 11.96
N LEU A 108 -30.22 -7.50 10.89
CA LEU A 108 -30.78 -8.15 9.71
C LEU A 108 -31.15 -9.61 9.99
N GLU A 109 -30.26 -10.36 10.65
CA GLU A 109 -30.54 -11.75 11.10
C GLU A 109 -31.61 -11.80 12.19
N GLY A 110 -31.66 -10.81 13.06
CA GLY A 110 -32.71 -10.62 14.09
C GLY A 110 -34.07 -10.19 13.54
N GLY A 111 -34.21 -10.02 12.22
CA GLY A 111 -35.49 -9.77 11.55
C GLY A 111 -36.04 -8.36 11.68
N LEU A 112 -35.26 -7.39 12.18
CA LEU A 112 -35.71 -6.01 12.44
C LEU A 112 -35.92 -5.18 11.16
N LEU A 113 -35.41 -5.66 10.02
CA LEU A 113 -35.38 -4.97 8.72
C LEU A 113 -36.19 -5.68 7.63
N MET A 114 -37.12 -6.57 8.00
CA MET A 114 -38.15 -7.03 7.07
C MET A 114 -39.24 -5.93 7.03
N PRO A 115 -39.34 -5.11 5.96
CA PRO A 115 -40.48 -4.21 5.84
C PRO A 115 -41.73 -5.08 5.83
N SER A 116 -42.64 -4.79 6.76
CA SER A 116 -43.96 -5.42 6.81
C SER A 116 -44.63 -5.20 5.45
N LEU A 117 -44.58 -6.24 4.60
CA LEU A 117 -45.41 -6.38 3.43
C LEU A 117 -46.84 -6.49 3.94
N ASP A 118 -47.47 -5.33 4.05
CA ASP A 118 -48.88 -5.15 4.36
C ASP A 118 -49.68 -5.67 3.17
N LEU A 119 -49.96 -6.97 3.16
CA LEU A 119 -50.94 -7.60 2.27
C LEU A 119 -52.25 -7.77 3.06
N PRO A 120 -53.35 -7.15 2.64
CA PRO A 120 -54.58 -7.19 3.41
C PRO A 120 -55.29 -8.53 3.23
N GLY A 121 -55.60 -9.16 4.37
CA GLY A 121 -56.75 -10.05 4.52
C GLY A 121 -56.49 -11.55 4.43
N LYS A 122 -56.56 -12.22 5.58
CA LYS A 122 -57.66 -13.15 5.89
C LYS A 122 -57.66 -13.57 7.35
N SER A 123 -58.87 -13.53 7.90
CA SER A 123 -59.35 -14.13 9.13
C SER A 123 -58.83 -15.55 9.36
N GLU A 124 -58.55 -15.92 10.61
CA GLU A 124 -59.46 -16.77 11.39
C GLU A 124 -59.00 -16.95 12.84
N LYS A 125 -59.97 -17.35 13.63
CA LYS A 125 -60.10 -17.26 15.08
C LYS A 125 -59.65 -18.58 15.72
N SER A 126 -58.89 -18.55 16.81
CA SER A 126 -58.98 -19.57 17.86
C SER A 126 -58.50 -19.00 19.19
N GLU A 127 -59.47 -18.87 20.08
CA GLU A 127 -59.37 -18.78 21.53
C GLU A 127 -58.47 -19.92 22.08
N ASP A 128 -57.67 -19.68 23.12
CA ASP A 128 -57.91 -20.23 24.47
C ASP A 128 -56.65 -20.23 25.37
N LEU A 129 -56.85 -19.67 26.58
CA LEU A 129 -56.24 -19.89 27.90
C LEU A 129 -54.72 -20.08 28.13
N GLY A 130 -54.23 -19.36 29.16
CA GLY A 130 -53.23 -19.92 30.07
C GLY A 130 -52.28 -18.91 30.75
N GLN A 131 -52.73 -18.25 31.82
CA GLN A 131 -51.86 -17.61 32.80
C GLN A 131 -51.11 -18.67 33.65
N SER A 132 -49.83 -18.44 33.97
CA SER A 132 -49.11 -18.96 35.15
C SER A 132 -47.69 -18.38 35.14
N GLU A 133 -47.45 -17.27 35.85
CA GLU A 133 -46.76 -17.20 37.15
C GLU A 133 -45.22 -17.33 37.09
N LYS A 134 -44.52 -16.21 37.41
CA LYS A 134 -43.16 -16.20 37.98
C LYS A 134 -43.26 -16.52 39.48
N PRO A 135 -42.23 -17.09 40.14
CA PRO A 135 -41.18 -16.27 40.82
C PRO A 135 -39.78 -16.93 40.79
N ASN A 136 -38.66 -16.19 40.63
CA ASN A 136 -37.86 -15.39 41.60
C ASN A 136 -36.71 -16.15 42.30
N ALA A 137 -35.68 -15.37 42.65
CA ALA A 137 -34.52 -15.62 43.53
C ALA A 137 -33.35 -16.40 42.90
N GLN A 138 -32.27 -15.72 42.50
CA GLN A 138 -31.12 -15.36 43.35
C GLN A 138 -30.37 -16.60 43.82
N ASP A 139 -29.19 -16.83 43.25
CA ASP A 139 -28.04 -17.09 44.10
C ASP A 139 -26.77 -16.46 43.54
N SER A 140 -26.13 -15.76 44.45
CA SER A 140 -24.83 -15.13 44.44
C SER A 140 -23.74 -16.20 44.50
N GLU A 141 -22.59 -15.99 43.84
CA GLU A 141 -21.29 -16.06 44.52
C GLU A 141 -20.14 -15.55 43.64
N GLN A 142 -19.38 -14.63 44.25
CA GLN A 142 -18.08 -14.13 43.81
C GLN A 142 -17.00 -15.18 44.03
N ALA A 143 -15.93 -15.09 43.23
CA ALA A 143 -14.52 -15.46 43.51
C ALA A 143 -13.90 -15.93 42.18
N GLU A 144 -12.67 -15.65 41.76
CA GLU A 144 -11.52 -14.90 42.25
C GLU A 144 -10.49 -15.02 41.11
N LYS A 145 -9.83 -13.92 40.70
CA LYS A 145 -8.62 -13.98 39.85
C LYS A 145 -7.46 -14.48 40.72
N PRO A 146 -6.37 -15.09 40.22
CA PRO A 146 -5.42 -14.30 39.42
C PRO A 146 -4.54 -15.05 38.39
N GLU A 147 -4.07 -14.27 37.41
CA GLU A 147 -2.68 -14.14 36.94
C GLU A 147 -1.81 -15.41 36.74
N LYS A 148 -1.37 -15.63 35.50
CA LYS A 148 0.05 -15.96 35.25
C LYS A 148 0.52 -15.64 33.83
N THR A 149 1.57 -14.84 33.84
CA THR A 149 2.65 -14.54 32.91
C THR A 149 3.22 -15.76 32.18
N GLU A 150 3.52 -15.63 30.88
CA GLU A 150 4.57 -16.32 30.09
C GLU A 150 4.46 -15.78 28.64
N LYS A 151 5.51 -15.54 27.86
CA LYS A 151 6.96 -15.47 28.04
C LYS A 151 7.51 -14.81 26.77
#